data_AF-A0A178J3I0-F1
#
_entry.id   AF-A0A178J3I0-F1
#
_cell.length_a   1.000
_cell.length_b   1.000
_cell.length_c   1.000
_cell.angle_alpha   90.00
_cell.angle_beta   90.00
_cell.angle_gamma   90.00
#
_symmetry.space_group_name_H-M   'P 1'
#
loop_
_entity.id
_entity.type
_entity.pdbx_description
1 polymer ?
#
loop_
_entity_poly.entity_id
_entity_poly.type
_entity_poly.pdbx_seq_one_letter_code
_entity_poly.pdbx_strand_id
1 'polypeptide(L)'
;MSFLFLHKDNHYTVINDKTSPALEELPQLEKQGFVNFLGKGIEADNIEHAKFLYLRKMVFGISSGYVFCLYTETGKEVWRSKPREGEGLFSDSAISFVLHNDKIILGVCGQTLCLCAFTGSEVWSNKLSSMGSAPVRLYIPS
;
A
#
# COMPACT_ATOMS: atom_id res chain seq x y z
N MET A 1 9.54 19.72 -7.13
CA MET A 1 9.71 18.64 -8.13
C MET A 1 8.35 18.02 -8.36
N SER A 2 8.10 17.37 -9.50
CA SER A 2 6.83 16.66 -9.73
C SER A 2 7.11 15.17 -9.90
N PHE A 3 6.30 14.34 -9.25
CA PHE A 3 6.50 12.90 -9.15
C PHE A 3 5.27 12.14 -9.66
N LEU A 4 5.47 11.28 -10.66
CA LEU A 4 4.46 10.36 -11.15
C LEU A 4 4.60 9.00 -10.46
N PHE A 5 3.53 8.56 -9.81
CA PHE A 5 3.41 7.22 -9.25
C PHE A 5 2.72 6.32 -10.27
N LEU A 6 3.38 5.23 -10.62
CA LEU A 6 2.99 4.30 -11.67
C LEU A 6 2.87 2.91 -11.07
N HIS A 7 1.76 2.22 -11.32
CA HIS A 7 1.47 0.93 -10.71
C HIS A 7 1.14 -0.13 -11.76
N LYS A 8 1.54 -1.37 -11.48
CA LYS A 8 1.19 -2.56 -12.27
C LYS A 8 1.35 -3.81 -11.41
N ASP A 9 0.35 -4.69 -11.38
CA ASP A 9 0.43 -6.03 -10.76
C ASP A 9 1.08 -6.02 -9.36
N ASN A 10 0.62 -5.16 -8.45
CA ASN A 10 1.17 -4.98 -7.11
C ASN A 10 2.66 -4.58 -7.09
N HIS A 11 3.15 -3.94 -8.15
CA HIS A 11 4.43 -3.23 -8.21
C HIS A 11 4.17 -1.75 -8.44
N TYR A 12 5.11 -0.91 -8.00
CA TYR A 12 5.07 0.51 -8.28
C TYR A 12 6.45 1.05 -8.62
N THR A 13 6.47 2.14 -9.37
CA THR A 13 7.65 2.97 -9.59
C THR A 13 7.28 4.44 -9.49
N VAL A 14 8.27 5.28 -9.20
CA VAL A 14 8.12 6.72 -9.09
C VAL A 14 9.16 7.39 -9.95
N ILE A 15 8.71 8.24 -10.88
CA ILE A 15 9.59 9.03 -11.75
C ILE A 15 9.40 10.52 -11.49
N ASN A 16 10.48 11.30 -11.61
CA ASN A 16 10.41 12.75 -11.57
C ASN A 16 10.14 13.28 -12.98
N ASP A 17 8.88 13.58 -13.28
CA ASP A 17 8.38 13.87 -14.64
C ASP A 17 8.90 15.18 -15.23
N LYS A 18 9.56 16.03 -14.43
CA LYS A 18 10.22 17.26 -14.87
C LYS A 18 11.66 17.03 -15.33
N THR A 19 12.15 15.79 -15.32
CA THR A 19 13.52 15.45 -15.74
C THR A 19 13.54 14.81 -17.13
N SER A 20 14.56 15.12 -17.93
CA SER A 20 14.70 14.58 -19.30
C SER A 20 14.63 13.04 -19.38
N PRO A 21 15.26 12.26 -18.47
CA PRO A 21 15.13 10.80 -18.49
C PRO A 21 13.69 10.30 -18.31
N ALA A 22 12.91 10.95 -17.44
CA ALA A 22 11.53 10.52 -17.17
C ALA A 22 10.60 10.67 -18.37
N LEU A 23 10.84 11.64 -19.26
CA LEU A 23 10.06 11.84 -20.49
C LEU A 23 10.28 10.70 -21.50
N GLU A 24 11.44 10.05 -21.48
CA GLU A 24 11.76 8.90 -22.34
C GLU A 24 11.27 7.57 -21.74
N GLU A 25 11.28 7.46 -20.42
CA GLU A 25 10.87 6.27 -19.67
C GLU A 25 9.34 6.09 -19.62
N LEU A 26 8.59 7.18 -19.44
CA LEU A 26 7.14 7.12 -19.23
C LEU A 26 6.39 6.36 -20.35
N PRO A 27 6.62 6.61 -21.66
CA PRO A 27 5.95 5.87 -22.72
C PRO A 27 6.27 4.36 -22.72
N GLN A 28 7.46 3.97 -22.24
CA GLN A 28 7.85 2.57 -22.15
C GLN A 28 7.15 1.89 -20.98
N LEU A 29 7.06 2.57 -19.84
CA LEU A 29 6.32 2.09 -18.67
C LEU A 29 4.83 1.92 -18.98
N GLU A 30 4.22 2.88 -19.68
CA GLU A 30 2.83 2.78 -20.13
C GLU A 30 2.62 1.59 -21.07
N LYS A 31 3.52 1.36 -22.05
CA LYS A 31 3.49 0.17 -22.91
C LYS A 31 3.64 -1.14 -22.14
N GLN A 32 4.40 -1.13 -21.05
CA GLN A 32 4.52 -2.27 -20.15
C GLN A 32 3.27 -2.46 -19.29
N GLY A 33 2.31 -1.55 -19.31
CA GLY A 33 1.05 -1.63 -18.57
C GLY A 33 1.08 -0.93 -17.21
N PHE A 34 2.07 -0.08 -16.94
CA PHE A 34 2.03 0.79 -15.77
C PHE A 34 0.97 1.87 -15.94
N VAL A 35 0.24 2.14 -14.86
CA VAL A 35 -0.86 3.10 -14.83
C VAL A 35 -0.60 4.18 -13.80
N ASN A 36 -0.77 5.45 -14.19
CA ASN A 36 -0.85 6.57 -13.27
C ASN A 36 -2.31 6.84 -12.90
N PHE A 37 -2.72 6.41 -11.71
CA PHE A 37 -4.11 6.54 -11.27
C PHE A 37 -4.56 7.99 -11.03
N LEU A 38 -3.62 8.90 -10.72
CA LEU A 38 -3.94 10.32 -10.46
C LEU A 38 -4.16 11.12 -11.75
N GLY A 39 -3.71 10.61 -12.90
CA GLY A 39 -3.65 11.32 -14.18
C GLY A 39 -2.68 12.52 -14.19
N LYS A 40 -1.88 12.72 -13.14
CA LYS A 40 -0.96 13.85 -12.98
C LYS A 40 0.12 13.56 -11.93
N GLY A 41 1.20 14.31 -12.01
CA GLY A 41 2.28 14.31 -11.02
C GLY A 41 1.88 14.98 -9.71
N ILE A 42 2.57 14.58 -8.63
CA ILE A 42 2.49 15.19 -7.31
C ILE A 42 3.64 16.17 -7.15
N GLU A 43 3.32 17.45 -6.92
CA GLU A 43 4.31 18.46 -6.59
C GLU A 43 4.77 18.30 -5.13
N ALA A 44 6.08 18.14 -4.93
CA ALA A 44 6.70 18.01 -3.62
C ALA A 44 8.18 18.41 -3.65
N ASP A 45 8.75 18.69 -2.47
CA ASP A 45 10.16 19.07 -2.33
C ASP A 45 11.11 17.88 -2.52
N ASN A 46 10.68 16.68 -2.15
CA ASN A 46 11.44 15.44 -2.30
C ASN A 46 10.50 14.23 -2.41
N ILE A 47 11.07 13.04 -2.67
CA ILE A 47 10.30 11.81 -2.89
C ILE A 47 9.53 11.34 -1.64
N GLU A 48 10.04 11.59 -0.43
CA GLU A 48 9.37 11.19 0.82
C GLU A 48 8.14 12.07 1.08
N HIS A 49 8.24 13.38 0.81
CA HIS A 49 7.09 14.27 0.83
C HIS A 49 6.06 13.86 -0.25
N ALA A 50 6.51 13.49 -1.46
CA ALA A 50 5.62 13.02 -2.53
C ALA A 50 4.88 11.73 -2.14
N LYS A 51 5.59 10.76 -1.53
CA LYS A 51 5.01 9.51 -1.01
C LYS A 51 3.94 9.78 0.04
N PHE A 52 4.21 10.67 0.99
CA PHE A 52 3.22 11.08 1.99
C PHE A 52 1.97 11.68 1.34
N LEU A 53 2.13 12.62 0.41
CA LEU A 53 1.01 13.24 -0.31
C LEU A 53 0.23 12.22 -1.17
N TYR A 54 0.92 11.26 -1.79
CA TYR A 54 0.31 10.18 -2.57
C TYR A 54 -0.58 9.31 -1.70
N LEU A 55 -0.08 8.85 -0.55
CA LEU A 55 -0.85 7.97 0.35
C LEU A 55 -2.08 8.65 0.93
N ARG A 56 -2.08 9.98 1.09
CA ARG A 56 -3.28 10.76 1.47
C ARG A 56 -4.40 10.76 0.42
N LYS A 57 -4.11 10.32 -0.81
CA LYS A 57 -5.08 10.14 -1.89
C LYS A 57 -5.61 8.71 -2.00
N MET A 58 -5.23 7.83 -1.06
CA MET A 58 -5.60 6.43 -1.08
C MET A 58 -6.57 6.10 0.05
N VAL A 59 -7.44 5.13 -0.23
CA VAL A 59 -8.30 4.47 0.77
C VAL A 59 -7.83 3.04 0.89
N PHE A 60 -7.55 2.60 2.11
CA PHE A 60 -7.19 1.22 2.38
C PHE A 60 -8.33 0.50 3.07
N GLY A 61 -8.51 -0.77 2.73
CA GLY A 61 -9.55 -1.59 3.33
C GLY A 61 -9.16 -3.05 3.43
N ILE A 62 -9.91 -3.77 4.25
CA ILE A 62 -9.81 -5.21 4.41
C ILE A 62 -11.19 -5.83 4.32
N SER A 63 -11.31 -6.93 3.56
CA SER A 63 -12.53 -7.70 3.44
C SER A 63 -12.21 -9.14 3.06
N SER A 64 -12.77 -10.11 3.79
CA SER A 64 -12.60 -11.54 3.52
C SER A 64 -11.14 -11.97 3.31
N GLY A 65 -10.24 -11.40 4.10
CA GLY A 65 -8.79 -11.66 4.04
C GLY A 65 -8.02 -11.00 2.89
N TYR A 66 -8.70 -10.23 2.06
CA TYR A 66 -8.04 -9.33 1.11
C TYR A 66 -7.79 -7.99 1.75
N VAL A 67 -6.60 -7.46 1.53
CA VAL A 67 -6.26 -6.05 1.75
C VAL A 67 -6.23 -5.39 0.40
N PHE A 68 -6.80 -4.20 0.29
CA PHE A 68 -6.87 -3.47 -0.96
C PHE A 68 -6.62 -1.99 -0.76
N CYS A 69 -6.24 -1.33 -1.85
CA CYS A 69 -6.05 0.11 -1.93
C CYS A 69 -6.86 0.64 -3.11
N LEU A 70 -7.66 1.67 -2.86
CA LEU A 70 -8.46 2.37 -3.86
C LEU A 70 -7.96 3.81 -3.98
N TYR A 71 -8.00 4.34 -5.20
CA TYR A 71 -7.81 5.77 -5.41
C TYR A 71 -9.06 6.55 -4.99
N THR A 72 -8.91 7.48 -4.04
CA THR A 72 -10.05 8.14 -3.38
C THR A 72 -10.98 8.91 -4.31
N GLU A 73 -10.47 9.47 -5.41
CA GLU A 73 -11.27 10.32 -6.30
C GLU A 73 -12.16 9.51 -7.26
N THR A 74 -11.78 8.25 -7.55
CA THR A 74 -12.48 7.44 -8.57
C THR A 74 -12.97 6.09 -8.07
N GLY A 75 -12.52 5.65 -6.89
CA GLY A 75 -12.77 4.30 -6.37
C GLY A 75 -12.06 3.19 -7.12
N LYS A 76 -11.23 3.49 -8.13
CA LYS A 76 -10.47 2.46 -8.86
C LYS A 76 -9.50 1.75 -7.93
N GLU A 77 -9.45 0.43 -8.04
CA GLU A 77 -8.48 -0.39 -7.33
C GLU A 77 -7.08 -0.15 -7.89
N VAL A 78 -6.17 0.24 -7.00
CA VAL A 78 -4.74 0.44 -7.31
C VAL A 78 -3.99 -0.88 -7.15
N TRP A 79 -4.29 -1.61 -6.08
CA TRP A 79 -3.76 -2.94 -5.81
C TRP A 79 -4.69 -3.71 -4.87
N ARG A 80 -4.58 -5.04 -4.91
CA ARG A 80 -5.21 -5.98 -3.98
C ARG A 80 -4.25 -7.11 -3.67
N SER A 81 -4.14 -7.45 -2.39
CA SER A 81 -3.29 -8.54 -1.91
C SER A 81 -4.06 -9.43 -0.95
N LYS A 82 -3.74 -10.72 -0.95
CA LYS A 82 -4.19 -11.68 0.06
C LYS A 82 -2.95 -12.13 0.82
N PRO A 83 -2.66 -11.55 2.00
CA PRO A 83 -1.54 -11.98 2.82
C PRO A 83 -1.64 -13.49 3.10
N ARG A 84 -0.51 -14.20 3.12
CA ARG A 84 -0.47 -15.67 3.09
C ARG A 84 -1.39 -16.30 4.15
N GLU A 85 -2.09 -17.35 3.71
CA GLU A 85 -2.92 -18.20 4.55
C GLU A 85 -2.04 -18.95 5.57
N GLY A 86 -1.92 -18.40 6.78
CA GLY A 86 -1.84 -19.22 7.98
C GLY A 86 -3.27 -19.62 8.37
N GLU A 87 -3.45 -20.86 8.79
CA GLU A 87 -4.75 -21.40 9.20
C GLU A 87 -5.53 -20.41 10.09
N GLY A 88 -6.68 -19.94 9.60
CA GLY A 88 -7.62 -19.14 10.39
C GLY A 88 -7.45 -17.62 10.38
N LEU A 89 -6.60 -17.02 9.53
CA LEU A 89 -6.31 -15.59 9.64
C LEU A 89 -7.50 -14.63 9.44
N PHE A 90 -8.57 -14.98 8.72
CA PHE A 90 -9.59 -13.99 8.38
C PHE A 90 -11.02 -14.49 8.59
N SER A 91 -11.33 -15.00 9.78
CA SER A 91 -12.71 -15.21 10.23
C SER A 91 -13.24 -13.95 10.92
N ASP A 92 -13.89 -13.03 10.19
CA ASP A 92 -14.76 -11.92 10.67
C ASP A 92 -14.36 -11.16 11.96
N SER A 93 -13.10 -11.23 12.39
CA SER A 93 -12.65 -10.80 13.70
C SER A 93 -12.09 -9.40 13.64
N ALA A 94 -12.19 -8.68 14.75
CA ALA A 94 -11.64 -7.33 14.88
C ALA A 94 -10.15 -7.31 14.51
N ILE A 95 -9.83 -6.62 13.42
CA ILE A 95 -8.47 -6.42 12.93
C ILE A 95 -8.03 -5.02 13.36
N SER A 96 -6.86 -4.90 13.99
CA SER A 96 -6.20 -3.59 14.09
C SER A 96 -5.57 -3.26 12.76
N PHE A 97 -5.85 -2.06 12.24
CA PHE A 97 -5.33 -1.57 10.97
C PHE A 97 -4.66 -0.23 11.23
N VAL A 98 -3.36 -0.13 10.95
CA VAL A 98 -2.63 1.14 11.09
C VAL A 98 -1.82 1.42 9.84
N LEU A 99 -1.99 2.61 9.27
CA LEU A 99 -1.09 3.17 8.26
C LEU A 99 -0.04 4.01 8.98
N HIS A 100 1.24 3.69 8.79
CA HIS A 100 2.35 4.45 9.32
C HIS A 100 3.47 4.54 8.30
N ASN A 101 3.78 5.78 7.88
CA ASN A 101 4.67 6.05 6.75
C ASN A 101 4.22 5.26 5.50
N ASP A 102 5.10 4.44 4.94
CA ASP A 102 4.89 3.59 3.77
C ASP A 102 4.39 2.18 4.10
N LYS A 103 3.94 1.95 5.33
CA LYS A 103 3.59 0.62 5.85
C LYS A 103 2.15 0.55 6.34
N ILE A 104 1.49 -0.54 6.00
CA ILE A 104 0.21 -0.96 6.58
C ILE A 104 0.53 -2.09 7.56
N ILE A 105 0.24 -1.88 8.84
CA ILE A 105 0.43 -2.88 9.88
C ILE A 105 -0.94 -3.42 10.29
N LEU A 106 -1.12 -4.73 10.16
CA LEU A 106 -2.34 -5.42 10.58
C LEU A 106 -2.05 -6.32 11.78
N GLY A 107 -2.94 -6.26 12.76
CA GLY A 107 -3.00 -7.18 13.88
C GLY A 107 -4.19 -8.11 13.70
N VAL A 108 -3.92 -9.41 13.59
CA VAL A 108 -4.90 -10.42 13.18
C VAL A 108 -4.67 -11.68 14.02
N CYS A 109 -5.68 -12.15 14.77
CA CYS A 109 -5.71 -13.39 15.58
C CYS A 109 -4.35 -14.11 15.78
N GLY A 110 -3.54 -13.66 16.74
CA GLY A 110 -2.26 -14.31 17.06
C GLY A 110 -1.13 -14.08 16.05
N GLN A 111 -1.25 -13.08 15.17
CA GLN A 111 -0.23 -12.67 14.20
C GLN A 111 -0.26 -11.16 13.98
N THR A 112 0.90 -10.61 13.63
CA THR A 112 1.02 -9.28 13.04
C THR A 112 1.67 -9.41 11.67
N LEU A 113 1.25 -8.56 10.74
CA LEU A 113 1.78 -8.52 9.40
C LEU A 113 1.96 -7.06 8.99
N CYS A 114 2.97 -6.82 8.16
CA CYS A 114 3.25 -5.52 7.59
C CYS A 114 3.28 -5.62 6.08
N LEU A 115 2.53 -4.76 5.42
CA LEU A 115 2.49 -4.63 3.97
C LEU A 115 3.04 -3.28 3.55
N CYS A 116 3.64 -3.22 2.37
CA CYS A 116 3.97 -1.96 1.72
C CYS A 116 2.67 -1.28 1.27
N ALA A 117 2.45 -0.03 1.65
CA ALA A 117 1.23 0.71 1.37
C ALA A 117 1.03 1.00 -0.14
N PHE A 118 2.11 1.00 -0.92
CA PHE A 118 2.05 1.25 -2.36
C PHE A 118 1.71 0.01 -3.19
N THR A 119 1.91 -1.19 -2.64
CA THR A 119 1.83 -2.44 -3.42
C THR A 119 0.97 -3.52 -2.78
N GLY A 120 0.76 -3.46 -1.47
CA GLY A 120 0.16 -4.55 -0.68
C GLY A 120 1.09 -5.75 -0.47
N SER A 121 2.35 -5.68 -0.93
CA SER A 121 3.32 -6.77 -0.77
C SER A 121 3.74 -6.90 0.69
N GLU A 122 3.88 -8.14 1.18
CA GLU A 122 4.38 -8.42 2.52
C GLU A 122 5.82 -7.91 2.69
N VAL A 123 6.05 -7.10 3.73
CA VAL A 123 7.37 -6.63 4.16
C VAL A 123 7.90 -7.56 5.24
N TRP A 124 7.05 -7.90 6.22
CA TRP A 124 7.35 -8.87 7.27
C TRP A 124 6.07 -9.41 7.89
N SER A 125 6.18 -10.54 8.56
CA SER A 125 5.14 -11.13 9.40
C SER A 125 5.73 -11.68 10.70
N ASN A 126 4.93 -11.67 11.77
CA ASN A 126 5.33 -12.18 13.08
C ASN A 126 4.15 -12.90 13.76
N LYS A 127 4.33 -14.19 14.05
CA LYS A 127 3.36 -15.01 14.77
C LYS A 127 3.51 -14.80 16.28
N LEU A 128 2.41 -14.43 16.93
CA LEU A 128 2.30 -14.25 18.37
C LEU A 128 1.82 -15.55 19.03
N SER A 129 2.71 -16.55 19.10
CA SER A 129 2.41 -17.84 19.72
C SER A 129 2.01 -17.70 21.19
N SER A 130 1.06 -18.52 21.64
CA SER A 130 0.62 -18.61 23.04
C SER A 130 -0.06 -17.36 23.61
N MET A 131 -0.51 -16.43 22.75
CA MET A 131 -1.22 -15.19 23.16
C MET A 131 -2.75 -15.30 23.10
N GLY A 132 -3.30 -16.47 22.77
CA GLY A 132 -4.75 -16.69 22.61
C GLY A 132 -5.32 -16.12 21.30
N SER A 133 -6.66 -16.03 21.21
CA SER A 133 -7.39 -15.57 20.01
C SER A 133 -7.93 -14.14 20.11
N ALA A 134 -7.56 -13.41 21.16
CA ALA A 134 -7.99 -12.03 21.34
C ALA A 134 -7.42 -11.12 20.23
N PRO A 135 -8.14 -10.05 19.85
CA PRO A 135 -7.67 -9.12 18.83
C PRO A 135 -6.39 -8.42 19.28
N VAL A 136 -5.40 -8.36 18.40
CA VAL A 136 -4.17 -7.60 18.62
C VAL A 136 -4.51 -6.11 18.51
N ARG A 137 -4.15 -5.32 19.52
CA ARG A 137 -4.22 -3.85 19.47
C ARG A 137 -2.86 -3.28 19.16
N LEU A 138 -2.79 -2.40 18.15
CA LEU A 138 -1.56 -1.77 17.72
C LEU A 138 -1.47 -0.35 18.26
N TYR A 139 -0.29 0.02 18.76
CA TYR A 139 0.05 1.40 19.09
C TYR A 139 1.35 1.74 18.39
N ILE A 140 1.35 2.84 17.65
CA ILE A 140 2.54 3.39 17.03
C ILE A 140 2.72 4.79 17.62
N PRO A 141 3.81 5.05 18.36
CA PRO A 141 4.07 6.38 18.89
C PRO A 141 4.25 7.37 17.75
N SER A 142 3.73 8.58 17.95
CA SER A 142 3.87 9.73 17.06
C SER A 142 5.26 10.33 17.09
#